data_AF-A0A162ZRF1-F1
#
_entry.id   AF-A0A162ZRF1-F1
#
_cell.length_a   1.000
_cell.length_b   1.000
_cell.length_c   1.000
_cell.angle_alpha   90.00
_cell.angle_beta   90.00
_cell.angle_gamma   90.00
#
_symmetry.space_group_name_H-M   'P 1'
#
loop_
_entity.id
_entity.type
_entity.pdbx_description
1 polymer ?
#
loop_
_entity_poly.entity_id
_entity_poly.type
_entity_poly.pdbx_seq_one_letter_code
_entity_poly.pdbx_strand_id
1 'polypeptide(L)'
;MSKKHSTHTKSTKRKYNTQKTEGNKIVVLILTFGAIVAAIAPFLHIFCSRESKVEMFGFRNARMFFYAIGVPVTLFISSIILSYVSNFIGIKTVYHTVRNIAFIFLSVASYYLIWIFWAKGDFNPIAYYSMIIIIACSFGYFSNKFLKYISTSTNRLSKISNNIPNLDDRIKTVNDIAKIMPDDNEDMVTYKAMVDVTGDNLKETITEIKKDLN
;
A
#
# COMPACT_ATOMS: atom_id res chain seq x y z
N MET A 1 26.23 1.56 56.87
CA MET A 1 24.83 1.59 56.36
C MET A 1 24.84 2.03 54.91
N SER A 2 24.71 1.09 53.96
CA SER A 2 24.76 1.37 52.51
C SER A 2 23.33 1.44 51.95
N LYS A 3 22.93 2.60 51.41
CA LYS A 3 21.63 2.82 50.78
C LYS A 3 21.60 2.17 49.40
N LYS A 4 20.88 1.05 49.28
CA LYS A 4 20.56 0.39 48.01
C LYS A 4 19.58 1.27 47.21
N HIS A 5 20.05 1.86 46.11
CA HIS A 5 19.18 2.55 45.16
C HIS A 5 18.46 1.51 44.28
N SER A 6 17.17 1.33 44.52
CA SER A 6 16.26 0.53 43.68
C SER A 6 15.84 1.34 42.46
N THR A 7 16.31 0.95 41.28
CA THR A 7 15.86 1.49 39.99
C THR A 7 14.54 0.84 39.58
N HIS A 8 13.45 1.59 39.71
CA HIS A 8 12.14 1.19 39.17
C HIS A 8 12.13 1.28 37.65
N THR A 9 12.31 0.15 36.98
CA THR A 9 12.13 -0.01 35.53
C THR A 9 10.64 0.11 35.21
N LYS A 10 10.18 1.30 34.78
CA LYS A 10 8.82 1.50 34.27
C LYS A 10 8.65 0.73 32.96
N SER A 11 7.98 -0.41 33.00
CA SER A 11 7.61 -1.17 31.79
C SER A 11 6.59 -0.36 30.97
N THR A 12 7.03 0.20 29.85
CA THR A 12 6.16 0.86 28.87
C THR A 12 5.30 -0.20 28.18
N LYS A 13 4.08 -0.41 28.69
CA LYS A 13 3.05 -1.20 28.00
C LYS A 13 2.69 -0.48 26.69
N ARG A 14 3.23 -0.98 25.58
CA ARG A 14 2.92 -0.52 24.23
C ARG A 14 1.46 -0.90 23.95
N LYS A 15 0.54 0.09 24.01
CA LYS A 15 -0.85 -0.09 23.57
C LYS A 15 -0.84 -0.41 22.08
N TYR A 16 -1.18 -1.65 21.72
CA TYR A 16 -1.49 -2.02 20.35
C TYR A 16 -2.82 -1.35 20.00
N ASN A 17 -2.77 -0.29 19.19
CA ASN A 17 -3.95 0.35 18.64
C ASN A 17 -4.54 -0.59 17.58
N THR A 18 -5.57 -1.33 17.95
CA THR A 18 -6.40 -2.10 17.02
C THR A 18 -7.26 -1.11 16.26
N GLN A 19 -6.72 -0.51 15.20
CA GLN A 19 -7.43 0.42 14.33
C GLN A 19 -8.51 -0.38 13.57
N LYS A 20 -9.78 0.03 13.69
CA LYS A 20 -10.95 -0.65 13.09
C LYS A 20 -10.82 -0.59 11.56
N THR A 21 -10.80 -1.76 10.95
CA THR A 21 -10.29 -2.07 9.60
C THR A 21 -11.37 -2.10 8.52
N GLU A 22 -12.02 -0.98 8.21
CA GLU A 22 -12.95 -0.93 7.07
C GLU A 22 -12.19 -0.79 5.73
N GLY A 23 -11.20 0.12 5.67
CA GLY A 23 -10.34 0.30 4.48
C GLY A 23 -9.39 -0.86 4.15
N ASN A 24 -9.29 -1.89 5.01
CA ASN A 24 -8.42 -3.04 4.77
C ASN A 24 -9.07 -4.13 3.90
N LYS A 25 -10.40 -4.13 3.71
CA LYS A 25 -11.08 -5.22 2.98
C LYS A 25 -10.64 -5.32 1.52
N ILE A 26 -10.53 -4.18 0.83
CA ILE A 26 -10.09 -4.12 -0.58
C ILE A 26 -8.64 -4.60 -0.71
N VAL A 27 -7.76 -4.15 0.18
CA VAL A 27 -6.35 -4.54 0.16
C VAL A 27 -6.20 -6.04 0.42
N VAL A 28 -6.95 -6.59 1.39
CA VAL A 28 -6.98 -8.03 1.65
C VAL A 28 -7.48 -8.78 0.42
N LEU A 29 -8.55 -8.33 -0.24
CA LEU A 29 -9.08 -8.95 -1.45
C LEU A 29 -8.05 -8.96 -2.59
N ILE A 30 -7.36 -7.84 -2.83
CA ILE A 30 -6.29 -7.74 -3.84
C ILE A 30 -5.15 -8.71 -3.52
N LEU A 31 -4.74 -8.82 -2.26
CA LEU A 31 -3.68 -9.73 -1.85
C LEU A 31 -4.09 -11.19 -1.98
N THR A 32 -5.33 -11.54 -1.61
CA THR A 32 -5.88 -12.89 -1.78
C THR A 32 -5.95 -13.26 -3.25
N PHE A 33 -6.47 -12.37 -4.10
CA PHE A 33 -6.51 -12.60 -5.54
C PHE A 33 -5.10 -12.75 -6.12
N GLY A 34 -4.17 -11.87 -5.74
CA GLY A 34 -2.76 -11.97 -6.13
C GLY A 34 -2.14 -13.30 -5.73
N ALA A 35 -2.37 -13.77 -4.49
CA ALA A 35 -1.87 -15.05 -4.02
C ALA A 35 -2.40 -16.24 -4.85
N ILE A 36 -3.68 -16.20 -5.25
CA ILE A 36 -4.29 -17.22 -6.12
C ILE A 36 -3.60 -17.20 -7.49
N VAL A 37 -3.43 -16.02 -8.10
CA VAL A 37 -2.74 -15.88 -9.39
C VAL A 37 -1.30 -16.39 -9.29
N ALA A 38 -0.57 -16.04 -8.22
CA ALA A 38 0.79 -16.49 -7.98
C ALA A 38 0.87 -18.02 -7.82
N ALA A 39 -0.10 -18.65 -7.16
CA ALA A 39 -0.14 -20.10 -7.00
C ALA A 39 -0.42 -20.82 -8.33
N ILE A 40 -1.25 -20.25 -9.19
CA ILE A 40 -1.65 -20.88 -10.47
C ILE A 40 -0.63 -20.62 -11.59
N ALA A 41 0.03 -19.46 -11.59
CA ALA A 41 0.90 -19.01 -12.69
C ALA A 41 1.94 -20.04 -13.17
N PRO A 42 2.67 -20.77 -12.29
CA PRO A 42 3.65 -21.79 -12.73
C PRO A 42 3.02 -22.95 -13.49
N PHE A 43 1.73 -23.23 -13.25
CA PHE A 43 1.02 -24.38 -13.77
C PHE A 43 0.19 -24.06 -15.03
N LEU A 44 0.11 -22.79 -15.46
CA LEU A 44 -0.65 -22.40 -16.66
C LEU A 44 -0.21 -23.16 -17.93
N HIS A 45 1.06 -23.55 -18.00
CA HIS A 45 1.61 -24.32 -19.11
C HIS A 45 0.99 -25.73 -19.24
N ILE A 46 0.33 -26.26 -18.21
CA ILE A 46 -0.33 -27.57 -18.23
C ILE A 46 -1.58 -27.53 -19.11
N PHE A 47 -2.28 -26.40 -19.15
CA PHE A 47 -3.49 -26.23 -19.97
C PHE A 47 -3.18 -26.02 -21.46
N CYS A 48 -1.90 -25.89 -21.83
CA CYS A 48 -1.48 -25.75 -23.22
C CYS A 48 -1.19 -27.12 -23.84
N SER A 49 -1.78 -27.38 -25.02
CA SER A 49 -1.49 -28.60 -25.78
C SER A 49 0.01 -28.70 -26.11
N ARG A 50 0.56 -29.91 -25.99
CA ARG A 50 1.96 -30.21 -26.38
C ARG A 50 2.19 -30.08 -27.87
N GLU A 51 1.13 -30.24 -28.66
CA GLU A 51 1.16 -30.21 -30.13
C GLU A 51 0.97 -28.81 -30.69
N SER A 52 0.71 -27.82 -29.83
CA SER A 52 0.56 -26.43 -30.26
C SER A 52 1.83 -25.95 -30.96
N LYS A 53 1.68 -25.51 -32.21
CA LYS A 53 2.73 -24.87 -33.01
C LYS A 53 2.61 -23.34 -33.02
N VAL A 54 1.75 -22.78 -32.18
CA VAL A 54 1.54 -21.33 -32.09
C VAL A 54 2.74 -20.72 -31.37
N GLU A 55 3.56 -20.00 -32.13
CA GLU A 55 4.66 -19.22 -31.60
C GLU A 55 4.13 -18.00 -30.82
N MET A 56 4.76 -17.70 -29.69
CA MET A 56 4.40 -16.55 -28.84
C MET A 56 5.66 -15.86 -28.36
N PHE A 57 5.82 -14.56 -28.65
CA PHE A 57 6.94 -13.74 -28.14
C PHE A 57 8.34 -14.36 -28.35
N GLY A 58 8.58 -15.01 -29.50
CA GLY A 58 9.85 -15.67 -29.80
C GLY A 58 10.00 -17.09 -29.24
N PHE A 59 9.04 -17.58 -28.46
CA PHE A 59 8.99 -18.97 -28.03
C PHE A 59 8.33 -19.84 -29.11
N ARG A 60 8.93 -21.02 -29.34
CA ARG A 60 8.49 -22.01 -30.34
C ARG A 60 7.05 -22.48 -30.15
N ASN A 61 6.55 -22.48 -28.92
CA ASN A 61 5.15 -22.77 -28.64
C ASN A 61 4.65 -22.01 -27.41
N ALA A 62 3.33 -21.81 -27.35
CA ALA A 62 2.64 -21.19 -26.22
C ALA A 62 2.98 -21.87 -24.87
N ARG A 63 3.13 -23.19 -24.86
CA ARG A 63 3.46 -23.96 -23.65
C ARG A 63 4.80 -23.54 -23.04
N MET A 64 5.83 -23.37 -23.86
CA MET A 64 7.16 -22.89 -23.42
C MET A 64 7.08 -21.45 -22.90
N PHE A 65 6.30 -20.59 -23.56
CA PHE A 65 6.07 -19.22 -23.08
C PHE A 65 5.43 -19.20 -21.69
N PHE A 66 4.32 -19.94 -21.49
CA PHE A 66 3.65 -20.01 -20.20
C PHE A 66 4.51 -20.65 -19.11
N TYR A 67 5.34 -21.63 -19.47
CA TYR A 67 6.31 -22.22 -18.56
C TYR A 67 7.38 -21.19 -18.13
N ALA A 68 7.93 -20.43 -19.09
CA ALA A 68 8.95 -19.43 -18.84
C ALA A 68 8.42 -18.26 -17.99
N ILE A 69 7.19 -17.78 -18.24
CA ILE A 69 6.60 -16.63 -17.56
C ILE A 69 6.01 -16.95 -16.18
N GLY A 70 5.60 -18.20 -15.95
CA GLY A 70 4.91 -18.60 -14.72
C GLY A 70 5.72 -18.33 -13.43
N VAL A 71 6.99 -18.72 -13.41
CA VAL A 71 7.87 -18.53 -12.24
C VAL A 71 8.17 -17.04 -11.99
N PRO A 72 8.58 -16.23 -12.99
CA PRO A 72 8.77 -14.79 -12.82
C PRO A 72 7.51 -14.07 -12.32
N VAL A 73 6.33 -14.37 -12.86
CA VAL A 73 5.06 -13.77 -12.38
C VAL A 73 4.80 -14.12 -10.92
N THR A 74 5.04 -15.38 -10.55
CA THR A 74 4.87 -15.84 -9.16
C THR A 74 5.79 -15.10 -8.21
N LEU A 75 7.07 -14.97 -8.56
CA LEU A 75 8.06 -14.23 -7.77
C LEU A 75 7.70 -12.74 -7.68
N PHE A 76 7.24 -12.15 -8.79
CA PHE A 76 6.80 -10.75 -8.82
C PHE A 76 5.67 -10.50 -7.84
N ILE A 77 4.59 -11.28 -7.91
CA ILE A 77 3.44 -11.12 -7.02
C ILE A 77 3.82 -11.43 -5.57
N SER A 78 4.59 -12.50 -5.34
CA SER A 78 5.07 -12.86 -4.00
C SER A 78 5.91 -11.75 -3.37
N SER A 79 6.73 -11.06 -4.16
CA SER A 79 7.54 -9.93 -3.69
C SER A 79 6.70 -8.72 -3.26
N ILE A 80 5.60 -8.44 -3.98
CA ILE A 80 4.67 -7.36 -3.63
C ILE A 80 3.95 -7.70 -2.31
N ILE A 81 3.45 -8.93 -2.19
CA ILE A 81 2.80 -9.42 -0.97
C ILE A 81 3.79 -9.35 0.20
N LEU A 82 5.01 -9.85 0.03
CA LEU A 82 6.04 -9.85 1.08
C LEU A 82 6.43 -8.42 1.50
N SER A 83 6.55 -7.51 0.54
CA SER A 83 6.79 -6.08 0.78
C SER A 83 5.63 -5.45 1.56
N TYR A 84 4.38 -5.79 1.25
CA TYR A 84 3.21 -5.33 1.99
C TYR A 84 3.18 -5.88 3.42
N VAL A 85 3.33 -7.20 3.59
CA VAL A 85 3.34 -7.89 4.89
C VAL A 85 4.46 -7.36 5.77
N SER A 86 5.60 -6.96 5.20
CA SER A 86 6.71 -6.37 5.96
C SER A 86 6.27 -5.18 6.82
N ASN A 87 5.32 -4.36 6.36
CA ASN A 87 4.86 -3.17 7.08
C ASN A 87 4.16 -3.48 8.42
N PHE A 88 3.71 -4.72 8.63
CA PHE A 88 3.08 -5.18 9.87
C PHE A 88 4.08 -5.75 10.88
N ILE A 89 5.34 -5.92 10.48
CA ILE A 89 6.38 -6.48 11.34
C ILE A 89 6.87 -5.39 12.30
N GLY A 90 6.55 -5.54 13.59
CA GLY A 90 6.93 -4.57 14.62
C GLY A 90 8.43 -4.55 14.97
N ILE A 91 9.18 -5.58 14.60
CA ILE A 91 10.61 -5.72 14.87
C ILE A 91 11.41 -5.11 13.71
N LYS A 92 12.12 -4.00 13.97
CA LYS A 92 12.82 -3.22 12.92
C LYS A 92 13.80 -4.04 12.08
N THR A 93 14.61 -4.89 12.71
CA THR A 93 15.59 -5.73 12.01
C THR A 93 14.90 -6.68 11.04
N VAL A 94 13.84 -7.36 11.49
CA VAL A 94 13.07 -8.30 10.66
C VAL A 94 12.34 -7.56 9.54
N TYR A 95 11.77 -6.38 9.81
CA TYR A 95 11.20 -5.50 8.78
C TYR A 95 12.19 -5.21 7.65
N HIS A 96 13.41 -4.76 7.98
CA HIS A 96 14.42 -4.46 6.97
C HIS A 96 14.85 -5.71 6.19
N THR A 97 15.05 -6.84 6.87
CA THR A 97 15.42 -8.10 6.21
C THR A 97 14.34 -8.56 5.24
N VAL A 98 13.08 -8.62 5.67
CA VAL A 98 11.95 -9.06 4.82
C VAL A 98 11.79 -8.10 3.63
N ARG A 99 11.95 -6.80 3.84
CA ARG A 99 11.86 -5.81 2.77
C ARG A 99 13.00 -5.91 1.76
N ASN A 100 14.21 -6.21 2.21
CA ASN A 100 15.35 -6.47 1.33
C ASN A 100 15.14 -7.77 0.53
N ILE A 101 14.60 -8.83 1.13
CA ILE A 101 14.27 -10.07 0.42
C ILE A 101 13.21 -9.82 -0.65
N ALA A 102 12.13 -9.10 -0.29
CA ALA A 102 11.10 -8.71 -1.24
C ALA A 102 11.69 -7.92 -2.41
N PHE A 103 12.59 -6.99 -2.13
CA PHE A 103 13.29 -6.22 -3.16
C PHE A 103 14.12 -7.09 -4.10
N ILE A 104 14.86 -8.07 -3.58
CA ILE A 104 15.65 -9.01 -4.40
C ILE A 104 14.71 -9.82 -5.31
N PHE A 105 13.62 -10.37 -4.76
CA PHE A 105 12.64 -11.14 -5.53
C PHE A 105 12.01 -10.29 -6.63
N LEU A 106 11.62 -9.06 -6.31
CA LEU A 106 11.05 -8.12 -7.27
C LEU A 106 12.04 -7.82 -8.41
N SER A 107 13.31 -7.61 -8.07
CA SER A 107 14.36 -7.30 -9.05
C SER A 107 14.61 -8.46 -10.00
N VAL A 108 14.73 -9.68 -9.46
CA VAL A 108 14.90 -10.91 -10.24
C VAL A 108 13.69 -11.17 -11.13
N ALA A 109 12.48 -11.03 -10.59
CA ALA A 109 11.25 -11.24 -11.34
C ALA A 109 11.07 -10.24 -12.48
N SER A 110 11.29 -8.95 -12.23
CA SER A 110 11.22 -7.90 -13.25
C SER A 110 12.20 -8.15 -14.39
N TYR A 111 13.42 -8.58 -14.07
CA TYR A 111 14.40 -8.94 -15.09
C TYR A 111 13.91 -10.07 -16.00
N TYR A 112 13.47 -11.20 -15.43
CA TYR A 112 13.00 -12.31 -16.24
C TYR A 112 11.75 -11.96 -17.05
N LEU A 113 10.84 -11.14 -16.50
CA LEU A 113 9.69 -10.63 -17.25
C LEU A 113 10.13 -9.81 -18.47
N ILE A 114 11.04 -8.84 -18.29
CA ILE A 114 11.57 -8.05 -19.39
C ILE A 114 12.26 -8.95 -20.42
N TRP A 115 13.07 -9.90 -19.97
CA TRP A 115 13.77 -10.85 -20.82
C TRP A 115 12.81 -11.68 -21.69
N ILE A 116 11.72 -12.20 -21.11
CA ILE A 116 10.71 -13.00 -21.83
C ILE A 116 10.06 -12.21 -22.96
N PHE A 117 9.81 -10.91 -22.77
CA PHE A 117 9.21 -10.08 -23.81
C PHE A 117 10.24 -9.47 -24.78
N TRP A 118 11.53 -9.63 -24.50
CA TRP A 118 12.61 -9.15 -25.36
C TRP A 118 12.99 -10.19 -26.41
N ALA A 119 12.18 -10.27 -27.47
CA ALA A 119 12.34 -11.26 -28.55
C ALA A 119 13.53 -11.00 -29.53
N LYS A 120 14.39 -10.00 -29.27
CA LYS A 120 15.57 -9.74 -30.13
C LYS A 120 16.75 -10.56 -29.62
N GLY A 121 17.41 -11.24 -30.57
CA GLY A 121 18.43 -12.27 -30.34
C GLY A 121 19.56 -11.90 -29.39
N ASP A 122 20.28 -12.94 -28.96
CA ASP A 122 21.28 -12.91 -27.91
C ASP A 122 22.17 -11.66 -27.96
N PHE A 123 22.02 -10.80 -26.96
CA PHE A 123 22.95 -9.70 -26.76
C PHE A 123 24.35 -10.24 -26.50
N ASN A 124 25.37 -9.41 -26.78
CA ASN A 124 26.71 -9.66 -26.27
C ASN A 124 26.61 -9.94 -24.75
N PRO A 125 27.18 -11.06 -24.25
CA PRO A 125 27.04 -11.48 -22.86
C PRO A 125 27.36 -10.36 -21.85
N ILE A 126 28.34 -9.50 -22.14
CA ILE A 126 28.73 -8.40 -21.25
C ILE A 126 27.66 -7.29 -21.23
N ALA A 127 27.13 -6.93 -22.39
CA ALA A 127 26.05 -5.95 -22.49
C ALA A 127 24.76 -6.46 -21.83
N TYR A 128 24.53 -7.77 -21.93
CA TYR A 128 23.43 -8.46 -21.26
C TYR A 128 23.53 -8.32 -19.74
N TYR A 129 24.63 -8.79 -19.12
CA TYR A 129 24.77 -8.73 -17.65
C TYR A 129 24.84 -7.30 -17.11
N SER A 130 25.42 -6.36 -17.84
CA SER A 130 25.46 -4.95 -17.40
C SER A 130 24.08 -4.29 -17.41
N MET A 131 23.25 -4.55 -18.43
CA MET A 131 21.86 -4.07 -18.47
C MET A 131 21.01 -4.65 -17.35
N ILE A 132 21.25 -5.90 -16.94
CA ILE A 132 20.56 -6.50 -15.78
C ILE A 132 20.83 -5.69 -14.52
N ILE A 133 22.10 -5.38 -14.25
CA ILE A 133 22.49 -4.64 -13.05
C ILE A 133 21.86 -3.24 -13.07
N ILE A 134 21.90 -2.56 -14.22
CA ILE A 134 21.34 -1.22 -14.37
C ILE A 134 19.82 -1.22 -14.18
N ILE A 135 19.10 -2.14 -14.83
CA ILE A 135 17.64 -2.24 -14.74
C ILE A 135 17.22 -2.64 -13.32
N ALA A 136 17.88 -3.62 -12.71
CA ALA A 136 17.58 -4.05 -11.34
C ALA A 136 17.79 -2.90 -10.34
N CYS A 137 18.92 -2.19 -10.42
CA CYS A 137 19.20 -1.03 -9.58
C CYS A 137 18.19 0.10 -9.79
N SER A 138 17.89 0.43 -11.05
CA SER A 138 16.93 1.48 -11.42
C SER A 138 15.53 1.14 -10.93
N PHE A 139 15.02 -0.05 -11.26
CA PHE A 139 13.69 -0.50 -10.87
C PHE A 139 13.54 -0.59 -9.36
N GLY A 140 14.58 -1.06 -8.68
CA GLY A 140 14.65 -1.07 -7.24
C GLY A 140 14.55 0.33 -6.62
N TYR A 141 15.33 1.28 -7.14
CA TYR A 141 15.28 2.68 -6.71
C TYR A 141 13.87 3.28 -6.90
N PHE A 142 13.27 3.09 -8.07
CA PHE A 142 11.92 3.56 -8.38
C PHE A 142 10.86 2.91 -7.47
N SER A 143 10.93 1.60 -7.27
CA SER A 143 10.01 0.86 -6.41
C SER A 143 10.08 1.35 -4.96
N ASN A 144 11.27 1.63 -4.44
CA ASN A 144 11.42 2.16 -3.09
C ASN A 144 10.84 3.58 -2.95
N LYS A 145 11.07 4.45 -3.94
CA LYS A 145 10.45 5.78 -4.02
C LYS A 145 8.93 5.69 -4.06
N PHE A 146 8.38 4.83 -4.91
CA PHE A 146 6.95 4.63 -5.07
C PHE A 146 6.29 4.10 -3.79
N LEU A 147 6.88 3.10 -3.13
CA LEU A 147 6.37 2.58 -1.86
C LEU A 147 6.41 3.62 -0.75
N LYS A 148 7.46 4.45 -0.66
CA LYS A 148 7.52 5.56 0.29
C LYS A 148 6.44 6.61 0.02
N TYR A 149 6.19 6.92 -1.26
CA TYR A 149 5.14 7.83 -1.66
C TYR A 149 3.76 7.31 -1.22
N ILE A 150 3.41 6.07 -1.56
CA ILE A 150 2.14 5.44 -1.14
C ILE A 150 2.01 5.45 0.38
N SER A 151 3.05 5.01 1.10
CA SER A 151 3.03 4.95 2.57
C SER A 151 2.83 6.33 3.21
N THR A 152 3.42 7.39 2.63
CA THR A 152 3.23 8.76 3.13
C THR A 152 1.80 9.24 2.88
N SER A 153 1.25 8.97 1.70
CA SER A 153 -0.13 9.33 1.34
C SER A 153 -1.16 8.59 2.20
N THR A 154 -0.99 7.27 2.42
CA THR A 154 -1.90 6.49 3.28
C THR A 154 -1.81 6.94 4.74
N ASN A 155 -0.62 7.29 5.23
CA ASN A 155 -0.47 7.87 6.57
C ASN A 155 -1.14 9.24 6.70
N ARG A 156 -1.11 10.08 5.66
CA ARG A 156 -1.83 11.36 5.64
C ARG A 156 -3.34 11.14 5.65
N LEU A 157 -3.86 10.24 4.79
CA LEU A 157 -5.28 9.87 4.76
C LEU A 157 -5.76 9.30 6.10
N SER A 158 -4.97 8.42 6.73
CA SER A 158 -5.26 7.89 8.06
C SER A 158 -5.31 8.98 9.13
N LYS A 159 -4.38 9.95 9.10
CA LYS A 159 -4.42 11.11 10.01
C LYS A 159 -5.65 11.98 9.79
N ILE A 160 -6.03 12.24 8.54
CA ILE A 160 -7.24 13.00 8.20
C ILE A 160 -8.48 12.25 8.70
N SER A 161 -8.61 10.97 8.35
CA SER A 161 -9.70 10.09 8.78
C SER A 161 -9.86 10.05 10.30
N ASN A 162 -8.76 9.94 11.05
CA ASN A 162 -8.78 9.93 12.51
C ASN A 162 -9.17 11.28 13.15
N ASN A 163 -9.00 12.39 12.44
CA ASN A 163 -9.35 13.73 12.94
C ASN A 163 -10.79 14.14 12.60
N ILE A 164 -11.43 13.50 11.61
CA ILE A 164 -12.82 13.80 11.20
C ILE A 164 -13.82 13.75 12.36
N PRO A 165 -13.83 12.73 13.25
CA PRO A 165 -14.81 12.69 14.35
C PRO A 165 -14.72 13.88 15.29
N ASN A 166 -13.49 14.32 15.61
CA ASN A 166 -13.27 15.50 16.45
C ASN A 166 -13.74 16.79 15.76
N LEU A 167 -13.57 16.88 14.43
CA LEU A 167 -14.06 18.02 13.66
C LEU A 167 -15.59 18.08 13.64
N ASP A 168 -16.25 16.93 13.49
CA ASP A 168 -17.71 16.76 13.52
C ASP A 168 -18.29 17.19 14.89
N ASP A 169 -17.67 16.75 16.00
CA ASP A 169 -18.06 17.14 17.36
C ASP A 169 -17.92 18.66 17.60
N ARG A 170 -16.86 19.28 17.06
CA ARG A 170 -16.63 20.72 17.19
C ARG A 170 -17.64 21.54 16.39
N ILE A 171 -17.99 21.12 15.17
CA ILE A 171 -19.04 21.78 14.37
C ILE A 171 -20.38 21.69 15.09
N LYS A 172 -20.71 20.50 15.64
CA LYS A 172 -21.94 20.33 16.43
C LYS A 172 -21.98 21.28 17.63
N THR A 173 -20.88 21.41 18.35
CA THR A 173 -20.77 22.34 19.49
C THR A 173 -20.99 23.78 19.08
N VAL A 174 -20.42 24.21 17.95
CA VAL A 174 -20.57 25.57 17.43
C VAL A 174 -22.02 25.84 17.00
N ASN A 175 -22.67 24.90 16.32
CA ASN A 175 -24.09 25.01 15.94
C ASN A 175 -25.00 25.02 17.19
N ASP A 176 -24.70 24.21 18.21
CA ASP A 176 -25.44 24.22 19.47
C ASP A 176 -25.30 25.58 20.19
N ILE A 177 -24.14 26.22 20.13
CA ILE A 177 -23.91 27.59 20.66
C ILE A 177 -24.70 28.63 19.86
N ALA A 178 -24.67 28.57 18.52
CA ALA A 178 -25.43 29.49 17.67
C ALA A 178 -26.94 29.40 17.94
N LYS A 179 -27.45 28.19 18.20
CA LYS A 179 -28.86 27.95 18.51
C LYS A 179 -29.32 28.59 19.82
N ILE A 180 -28.44 28.72 20.82
CA ILE A 180 -28.75 29.34 22.11
C ILE A 180 -28.40 30.84 22.16
N MET A 181 -27.81 31.40 21.10
CA MET A 181 -27.56 32.85 21.04
C MET A 181 -28.90 33.61 20.98
N PRO A 182 -29.03 34.68 21.79
CA PRO A 182 -30.22 35.51 21.79
C PRO A 182 -30.30 36.31 20.48
N ASP A 183 -31.53 36.50 20.00
CA ASP A 183 -31.85 37.22 18.75
C ASP A 183 -32.18 38.72 19.02
N ASP A 184 -31.74 39.24 20.15
CA ASP A 184 -32.08 40.58 20.65
C ASP A 184 -31.19 41.70 20.08
N ASN A 185 -30.07 41.35 19.45
CA ASN A 185 -29.15 42.29 18.81
C ASN A 185 -28.96 41.95 17.32
N GLU A 186 -29.11 42.93 16.44
CA GLU A 186 -28.97 42.83 14.99
C GLU A 186 -27.59 42.29 14.56
N ASP A 187 -26.53 42.63 15.31
CA ASP A 187 -25.18 42.08 15.11
C ASP A 187 -25.14 40.57 15.44
N MET A 188 -25.83 40.15 16.49
CA MET A 188 -25.88 38.74 16.93
C MET A 188 -26.66 37.87 15.94
N VAL A 189 -27.74 38.40 15.36
CA VAL A 189 -28.51 37.73 14.30
C VAL A 189 -27.64 37.49 13.06
N THR A 190 -26.84 38.49 12.67
CA THR A 190 -25.93 38.38 11.53
C THR A 190 -24.83 37.34 11.78
N TYR A 191 -24.23 37.35 12.98
CA TYR A 191 -23.25 36.33 13.37
C TYR A 191 -23.84 34.92 13.41
N LYS A 192 -25.04 34.76 13.97
CA LYS A 192 -25.75 33.48 14.04
C LYS A 192 -26.00 32.90 12.65
N ALA A 193 -26.51 33.72 11.72
CA ALA A 193 -26.71 33.31 10.33
C ALA A 193 -25.40 32.90 9.63
N MET A 194 -24.30 33.63 9.86
CA MET A 194 -23.00 33.30 9.30
C MET A 194 -22.46 31.97 9.86
N VAL A 195 -22.64 31.73 11.16
CA VAL A 195 -22.22 30.49 11.82
C VAL A 195 -23.03 29.30 11.32
N ASP A 196 -24.36 29.43 11.18
CA ASP A 196 -25.23 28.36 10.69
C ASP A 196 -24.86 27.95 9.25
N VAL A 197 -24.72 28.93 8.34
CA VAL A 197 -24.32 28.66 6.95
C VAL A 197 -22.93 28.01 6.87
N THR A 198 -21.99 28.47 7.70
CA THR A 198 -20.63 27.90 7.74
C THR A 198 -20.64 26.47 8.31
N GLY A 199 -21.44 26.22 9.35
CA GLY A 199 -21.61 24.92 9.98
C GLY A 199 -22.22 23.90 9.02
N ASP A 200 -23.25 24.29 8.26
CA ASP A 200 -23.88 23.42 7.27
C ASP A 200 -22.94 23.07 6.12
N ASN A 201 -22.23 24.05 5.56
CA ASN A 201 -21.21 23.82 4.52
C ASN A 201 -20.09 22.90 5.01
N LEU A 202 -19.61 23.08 6.25
CA LEU A 202 -18.60 22.22 6.86
C LEU A 202 -19.10 20.78 7.07
N LYS A 203 -20.36 20.63 7.48
CA LYS A 203 -20.99 19.32 7.68
C LYS A 203 -21.18 18.58 6.36
N GLU A 204 -21.59 19.26 5.31
CA GLU A 204 -21.67 18.71 3.94
C GLU A 204 -20.29 18.23 3.49
N THR A 205 -19.26 19.09 3.59
CA THR A 205 -17.88 18.75 3.24
C THR A 205 -17.35 17.54 4.01
N ILE A 206 -17.61 17.45 5.32
CA ILE A 206 -17.22 16.28 6.13
C ILE A 206 -17.95 15.02 5.67
N THR A 207 -19.22 15.14 5.30
CA THR A 207 -20.03 14.01 4.83
C THR A 207 -19.51 13.48 3.49
N GLU A 208 -19.15 14.37 2.57
CA GLU A 208 -18.48 14.00 1.32
C GLU A 208 -17.14 13.31 1.57
N ILE A 209 -16.29 13.86 2.44
CA ILE A 209 -15.00 13.24 2.79
C ILE A 209 -15.21 11.85 3.43
N LYS A 210 -16.20 11.67 4.31
CA LYS A 210 -16.52 10.36 4.90
C LYS A 210 -16.99 9.37 3.82
N LYS A 211 -17.74 9.83 2.83
CA LYS A 211 -18.21 9.03 1.69
C LYS A 211 -17.04 8.60 0.79
N ASP A 212 -16.09 9.48 0.53
CA ASP A 212 -14.92 9.17 -0.31
C ASP A 212 -13.89 8.27 0.38
N LEU A 213 -13.89 8.25 1.73
CA LEU A 213 -12.99 7.40 2.53
C LEU A 213 -13.49 5.98 2.76
N ASN A 214 -14.79 5.71 2.55
CA ASN A 214 -15.44 4.42 2.79
C ASN A 214 -15.72 3.67 1.49
#